data_AF-L9WLG6-F1
#
_entry.id   AF-L9WLG6-F1
#
_cell.length_a   1.000
_cell.length_b   1.000
_cell.length_c   1.000
_cell.angle_alpha   90.00
_cell.angle_beta   90.00
_cell.angle_gamma   90.00
#
_symmetry.space_group_name_H-M   'P 1'
#
loop_
_entity.id
_entity.type
_entity.pdbx_description
1 polymer ?
#
loop_
_entity_poly.entity_id
_entity_poly.type
_entity_poly.pdbx_seq_one_letter_code
_entity_poly.pdbx_strand_id
1 'polypeptide(L)'
;MSNTYITAEKHLPNGEGAETVLQIRDAETKEIFHSRARVSKDPTQLEQPEPLSVVKGPHETTTEQWYIEFVDETRDIEDRLEELLEDQQERSNVINTRSSDLNVLLQYLVDAGEYDSTADAARALLFAGLADEHPSVLETYVEVKREHETDPLREALEGH
;
A
#
# COMPACT_ATOMS: atom_id res chain seq x y z
N MET A 1 -4.95 2.02 -17.76
CA MET A 1 -5.95 3.11 -17.75
C MET A 1 -5.32 4.24 -16.92
N SER A 2 -5.54 5.50 -17.25
CA SER A 2 -4.87 6.61 -16.56
C SER A 2 -5.60 6.92 -15.25
N ASN A 3 -5.08 6.46 -14.11
CA ASN A 3 -5.52 6.89 -12.79
C ASN A 3 -5.44 8.40 -12.73
N THR A 4 -6.54 9.05 -12.37
CA THR A 4 -6.61 10.52 -12.28
C THR A 4 -6.77 10.89 -10.82
N TYR A 5 -5.77 11.57 -10.27
CA TYR A 5 -5.80 12.06 -8.89
C TYR A 5 -6.43 13.46 -8.83
N ILE A 6 -7.03 13.81 -7.71
CA ILE A 6 -7.67 15.11 -7.50
C ILE A 6 -7.16 15.72 -6.18
N THR A 7 -6.78 16.99 -6.20
CA THR A 7 -6.46 17.74 -4.98
C THR A 7 -6.99 19.17 -5.06
N ALA A 8 -7.05 19.86 -3.92
CA ALA A 8 -7.45 21.26 -3.85
C ALA A 8 -6.22 22.17 -3.86
N GLU A 9 -6.32 23.34 -4.50
CA GLU A 9 -5.21 24.31 -4.60
C GLU A 9 -4.64 24.73 -3.24
N LYS A 10 -5.49 24.77 -2.21
CA LYS A 10 -5.08 25.09 -0.83
C LYS A 10 -4.11 24.06 -0.21
N HIS A 11 -4.01 22.86 -0.80
CA HIS A 11 -3.11 21.80 -0.37
C HIS A 11 -1.83 21.74 -1.21
N LEU A 12 -1.71 22.57 -2.26
CA LEU A 12 -0.50 22.61 -3.06
C LEU A 12 0.66 23.25 -2.29
N PRO A 13 1.90 22.81 -2.55
CA PRO A 13 3.09 23.46 -2.01
C PRO A 13 3.26 24.86 -2.61
N ASN A 14 3.90 25.75 -1.85
CA ASN A 14 4.19 27.12 -2.30
C ASN A 14 5.23 27.19 -3.44
N GLY A 15 5.89 26.09 -3.79
CA GLY A 15 6.86 26.01 -4.88
C GLY A 15 6.66 24.75 -5.73
N GLU A 16 6.76 24.88 -7.05
CA GLU A 16 6.67 23.76 -7.99
C GLU A 16 7.88 22.82 -7.83
N GLY A 17 7.63 21.50 -7.91
CA GLY A 17 8.67 20.47 -7.73
C GLY A 17 9.13 20.27 -6.29
N ALA A 18 8.60 21.04 -5.33
CA ALA A 18 8.88 20.83 -3.92
C ALA A 18 8.14 19.59 -3.40
N GLU A 19 8.85 18.77 -2.65
CA GLU A 19 8.27 17.63 -1.95
C GLU A 19 7.38 18.11 -0.79
N THR A 20 6.16 17.56 -0.70
CA THR A 20 5.22 17.92 0.34
C THR A 20 4.25 16.79 0.66
N VAL A 21 3.58 16.87 1.82
CA VAL A 21 2.45 15.99 2.16
C VAL A 21 1.19 16.57 1.56
N LEU A 22 0.56 15.83 0.66
CA LEU A 22 -0.56 16.28 -0.15
C LEU A 22 -1.79 15.43 0.17
N GLN A 23 -2.90 16.08 0.48
CA GLN A 23 -4.20 15.40 0.56
C GLN A 23 -4.71 15.17 -0.86
N ILE A 24 -4.90 13.91 -1.22
CA ILE A 24 -5.23 13.46 -2.57
C ILE A 24 -6.51 12.65 -2.51
N ARG A 25 -7.32 12.77 -3.55
CA ARG A 25 -8.48 11.96 -3.79
C ARG A 25 -8.33 11.18 -5.08
N ASP A 26 -8.53 9.89 -5.02
CA ASP A 26 -8.59 9.04 -6.21
C ASP A 26 -9.93 9.23 -6.94
N ALA A 27 -9.90 9.51 -8.25
CA ALA A 27 -11.12 9.75 -9.02
C ALA A 27 -11.94 8.47 -9.26
N GLU A 28 -11.33 7.30 -9.27
CA GLU A 28 -11.97 6.01 -9.49
C GLU A 28 -12.56 5.47 -8.19
N THR A 29 -11.73 5.28 -7.17
CA THR A 29 -12.14 4.66 -5.89
C THR A 29 -12.87 5.65 -4.97
N LYS A 30 -12.72 6.96 -5.23
CA LYS A 30 -13.20 8.07 -4.36
C LYS A 30 -12.53 8.14 -3.00
N GLU A 31 -11.49 7.34 -2.77
CA GLU A 31 -10.72 7.35 -1.54
C GLU A 31 -9.96 8.67 -1.36
N ILE A 32 -9.84 9.12 -0.11
CA ILE A 32 -9.07 10.31 0.27
C ILE A 32 -7.95 9.86 1.19
N PHE A 33 -6.72 10.21 0.83
CA PHE A 33 -5.52 9.86 1.60
C PHE A 33 -4.52 11.02 1.58
N HIS A 34 -3.51 10.94 2.43
CA HIS A 34 -2.38 11.87 2.42
C HIS A 34 -1.15 11.10 1.98
N SER A 35 -0.33 11.68 1.12
CA SER A 35 0.92 11.04 0.71
C SER A 35 1.99 12.08 0.44
N ARG A 36 3.26 11.70 0.63
CA ARG A 36 4.41 12.51 0.23
C ARG A 36 4.58 12.45 -1.27
N ALA A 37 4.50 13.61 -1.88
CA ALA A 37 4.55 13.73 -3.32
C ALA A 37 5.26 15.01 -3.76
N ARG A 38 5.74 14.99 -5.00
CA ARG A 38 6.15 16.17 -5.75
C ARG A 38 5.07 16.48 -6.77
N VAL A 39 4.78 17.76 -6.94
CA VAL A 39 3.80 18.22 -7.93
C VAL A 39 4.41 19.26 -8.85
N SER A 40 4.09 19.17 -10.13
CA SER A 40 4.58 20.07 -11.16
C SER A 40 3.51 20.28 -12.24
N LYS A 41 3.51 21.45 -12.86
CA LYS A 41 2.72 21.69 -14.08
C LYS A 41 3.38 21.10 -15.32
N ASP A 42 4.69 20.95 -15.29
CA ASP A 42 5.49 20.36 -16.36
C ASP A 42 5.84 18.92 -15.98
N PRO A 43 5.34 17.91 -16.72
CA PRO A 43 5.62 16.50 -16.44
C PRO A 43 7.10 16.14 -16.60
N THR A 44 7.88 16.93 -17.36
CA THR A 44 9.31 16.66 -17.57
C THR A 44 10.17 16.98 -16.34
N GLN A 45 9.60 17.65 -15.34
CA GLN A 45 10.24 17.92 -14.04
C GLN A 45 10.09 16.75 -13.05
N LEU A 46 9.36 15.70 -13.43
CA LEU A 46 9.06 14.53 -12.61
C LEU A 46 9.58 13.27 -13.34
N GLU A 47 10.00 12.27 -12.57
CA GLU A 47 10.52 11.01 -13.11
C GLU A 47 9.39 10.08 -13.57
N GLN A 48 8.31 10.01 -12.78
CA GLN A 48 7.13 9.18 -13.05
C GLN A 48 5.84 10.01 -12.87
N PRO A 49 5.54 10.93 -13.79
CA PRO A 49 4.41 11.83 -13.65
C PRO A 49 3.07 11.11 -13.87
N GLU A 50 2.20 11.17 -12.86
CA GLU A 50 0.79 10.80 -12.94
C GLU A 50 -0.10 12.05 -13.06
N PRO A 51 -1.26 11.96 -13.75
CA PRO A 51 -2.11 13.13 -13.95
C PRO A 51 -2.84 13.53 -12.66
N LEU A 52 -2.73 14.80 -12.29
CA LEU A 52 -3.35 15.40 -11.11
C LEU A 52 -4.28 16.55 -11.53
N SER A 53 -5.53 16.49 -11.07
CA SER A 53 -6.52 17.57 -11.25
C SER A 53 -6.55 18.45 -10.01
N VAL A 54 -6.14 19.71 -10.15
CA VAL A 54 -6.17 20.71 -9.08
C VAL A 54 -7.46 21.51 -9.17
N VAL A 55 -8.30 21.41 -8.15
CA VAL A 55 -9.54 22.19 -8.06
C VAL A 55 -9.32 23.51 -7.32
N LYS A 56 -9.89 24.59 -7.86
CA LYS A 56 -9.74 25.97 -7.39
C LYS A 56 -11.08 26.64 -7.07
N GLY A 57 -11.02 27.60 -6.15
CA GLY A 57 -12.14 28.45 -5.77
C GLY A 57 -12.98 27.94 -4.60
N PRO A 58 -13.87 28.79 -4.04
CA PRO A 58 -14.64 28.50 -2.81
C PRO A 58 -15.63 27.33 -2.95
N HIS A 59 -15.94 26.93 -4.19
CA HIS A 59 -16.78 25.78 -4.52
C HIS A 59 -16.06 24.77 -5.42
N GLU A 60 -14.72 24.87 -5.56
CA GLU A 60 -13.91 23.93 -6.35
C GLU A 60 -14.38 23.80 -7.82
N THR A 61 -14.86 24.91 -8.39
CA THR A 61 -15.55 24.95 -9.71
C THR A 61 -14.61 25.03 -10.90
N THR A 62 -13.34 25.38 -10.69
CA THR A 62 -12.33 25.45 -11.77
C THR A 62 -11.30 24.36 -11.58
N THR A 63 -11.01 23.60 -12.64
CA THR A 63 -10.02 22.52 -12.62
C THR A 63 -8.82 22.90 -13.48
N GLU A 64 -7.62 22.73 -12.94
CA GLU A 64 -6.35 22.91 -13.64
C GLU A 64 -5.59 21.57 -13.66
N GLN A 65 -4.97 21.25 -14.79
CA GLN A 65 -4.20 20.02 -14.96
C GLN A 65 -2.76 20.22 -14.48
N TRP A 66 -2.32 19.33 -13.60
CA TRP A 66 -0.98 19.22 -13.06
C TRP A 66 -0.52 17.75 -13.14
N TYR A 67 0.69 17.48 -12.66
CA TYR A 67 1.27 16.16 -12.54
C TYR A 67 1.78 15.94 -11.12
N ILE A 68 1.69 14.70 -10.66
CA ILE A 68 2.11 14.25 -9.35
C ILE A 68 3.09 13.07 -9.49
N GLU A 69 4.09 13.04 -8.63
CA GLU A 69 5.00 11.92 -8.44
C GLU A 69 4.97 11.58 -6.95
N PHE A 70 4.58 10.35 -6.63
CA PHE A 70 4.63 9.85 -5.25
C PHE A 70 6.08 9.51 -4.90
N VAL A 71 6.58 10.09 -3.81
CA VAL A 71 7.98 9.94 -3.39
C VAL A 71 8.15 8.75 -2.44
N ASP A 72 7.10 8.38 -1.70
CA ASP A 72 7.17 7.41 -0.61
C ASP A 72 6.02 6.38 -0.69
N GLU A 73 5.93 5.58 -1.74
CA GLU A 73 5.11 4.35 -1.63
C GLU A 73 5.69 3.43 -0.54
N THR A 74 7.00 3.39 -0.35
CA THR A 74 7.66 2.46 0.58
C THR A 74 7.59 2.85 2.04
N ARG A 75 7.61 4.14 2.40
CA ARG A 75 7.60 4.60 3.80
C ARG A 75 6.23 4.53 4.45
N ASP A 76 5.17 4.85 3.70
CA ASP A 76 3.79 4.64 4.17
C ASP A 76 3.47 3.13 4.31
N ILE A 77 4.10 2.27 3.50
CA ILE A 77 3.99 0.80 3.61
C ILE A 77 4.76 0.27 4.82
N GLU A 78 5.99 0.71 5.04
CA GLU A 78 6.84 0.33 6.18
C GLU A 78 6.17 0.66 7.52
N ASP A 79 5.80 1.93 7.75
CA ASP A 79 5.14 2.38 8.98
C ASP A 79 3.84 1.59 9.23
N ARG A 80 3.09 1.26 8.16
CA ARG A 80 1.84 0.51 8.25
C ARG A 80 2.06 -0.98 8.50
N LEU A 81 3.11 -1.57 7.92
CA LEU A 81 3.47 -2.97 8.14
C LEU A 81 4.01 -3.19 9.56
N GLU A 82 4.76 -2.23 10.11
CA GLU A 82 5.15 -2.23 11.52
C GLU A 82 3.94 -2.21 12.44
N GLU A 83 3.01 -1.28 12.26
CA GLU A 83 1.77 -1.21 13.05
C GLU A 83 0.97 -2.53 12.96
N LEU A 84 0.86 -3.11 11.76
CA LEU A 84 0.18 -4.39 11.55
C LEU A 84 0.90 -5.58 12.18
N LEU A 85 2.23 -5.59 12.22
CA LEU A 85 3.04 -6.61 12.89
C LEU A 85 2.83 -6.60 14.40
N GLU A 86 2.83 -5.40 15.00
CA GLU A 86 2.55 -5.23 16.43
C GLU A 86 1.12 -5.65 16.77
N ASP A 87 0.14 -5.23 15.96
CA ASP A 87 -1.27 -5.63 16.06
C ASP A 87 -1.49 -7.14 15.89
N GLN A 88 -0.66 -7.80 15.08
CA GLN A 88 -0.77 -9.24 14.81
C GLN A 88 -0.28 -10.07 16.00
N GLN A 89 0.73 -9.61 16.76
CA GLN A 89 1.19 -10.30 17.97
C GLN A 89 0.08 -10.43 19.03
N GLU A 90 -0.91 -9.52 19.01
CA GLU A 90 -2.07 -9.54 19.90
C GLU A 90 -3.27 -10.36 19.37
N ARG A 91 -3.25 -10.83 18.11
CA ARG A 91 -4.39 -11.49 17.44
C ARG A 91 -4.10 -12.93 17.02
N SER A 92 -5.12 -13.79 17.08
CA SER A 92 -5.02 -15.22 16.70
C SER A 92 -4.74 -15.40 15.20
N ASN A 93 -3.69 -16.16 14.86
CA ASN A 93 -3.13 -16.41 13.52
C ASN A 93 -3.99 -17.26 12.55
N VAL A 94 -5.32 -17.25 12.69
CA VAL A 94 -6.21 -18.07 11.87
C VAL A 94 -6.85 -17.24 10.76
N ILE A 95 -6.33 -17.39 9.53
CA ILE A 95 -7.03 -16.94 8.33
C ILE A 95 -8.30 -17.79 8.19
N ASN A 96 -9.44 -17.21 8.56
CA ASN A 96 -10.73 -17.86 8.45
C ASN A 96 -11.35 -17.49 7.09
N THR A 97 -10.98 -18.22 6.03
CA THR A 97 -11.60 -18.08 4.71
C THR A 97 -13.06 -18.51 4.80
N ARG A 98 -13.95 -17.56 5.07
CA ARG A 98 -15.41 -17.74 5.15
C ARG A 98 -16.07 -18.18 3.83
N SER A 99 -15.32 -18.33 2.74
CA SER A 99 -15.86 -18.74 1.44
C SER A 99 -15.92 -20.26 1.32
N SER A 100 -17.15 -20.80 1.28
CA SER A 100 -17.39 -22.24 1.04
C SER A 100 -16.78 -22.72 -0.27
N ASP A 101 -16.86 -21.89 -1.31
CA ASP A 101 -16.44 -22.26 -2.65
C ASP A 101 -14.91 -22.33 -2.75
N LEU A 102 -14.22 -21.39 -2.09
CA LEU A 102 -12.77 -21.43 -1.98
C LEU A 102 -12.30 -22.68 -1.24
N ASN A 103 -12.99 -23.08 -0.16
CA ASN A 103 -12.63 -24.31 0.56
C ASN A 103 -12.81 -25.56 -0.30
N VAL A 104 -13.82 -25.60 -1.17
CA VAL A 104 -13.99 -26.70 -2.14
C VAL A 104 -12.83 -26.75 -3.13
N LEU A 105 -12.41 -25.61 -3.67
CA LEU A 105 -11.27 -25.54 -4.60
C LEU A 105 -9.95 -25.90 -3.93
N LEU A 106 -9.69 -25.41 -2.72
CA LEU A 106 -8.49 -25.75 -1.96
C LEU A 106 -8.48 -27.25 -1.59
N GLN A 107 -9.63 -27.82 -1.22
CA GLN A 107 -9.74 -29.25 -0.94
C GLN A 107 -9.45 -30.07 -2.20
N TYR A 108 -9.96 -29.65 -3.36
CA TYR A 108 -9.66 -30.30 -4.63
C TYR A 108 -8.15 -30.37 -4.90
N LEU A 109 -7.40 -29.28 -4.67
CA LEU A 109 -5.95 -29.24 -4.90
C LEU A 109 -5.18 -30.17 -3.96
N VAL A 110 -5.63 -30.30 -2.71
CA VAL A 110 -5.08 -31.27 -1.75
C VAL A 110 -5.38 -32.70 -2.18
N ASP A 111 -6.63 -32.97 -2.58
CA ASP A 111 -7.05 -34.30 -3.05
C ASP A 111 -6.31 -34.70 -4.34
N ALA A 112 -5.92 -33.73 -5.16
CA ALA A 112 -5.07 -33.91 -6.34
C ALA A 112 -3.60 -34.16 -6.01
N GLY A 113 -3.19 -34.01 -4.74
CA GLY A 113 -1.82 -34.18 -4.27
C GLY A 113 -0.88 -33.02 -4.61
N GLU A 114 -1.42 -31.86 -5.00
CA GLU A 114 -0.62 -30.67 -5.32
C GLU A 114 -0.12 -29.96 -4.06
N TYR A 115 -0.81 -30.14 -2.92
CA TYR A 115 -0.46 -29.55 -1.63
C TYR A 115 -0.77 -30.49 -0.46
N ASP A 116 -0.06 -30.32 0.66
CA ASP A 116 -0.18 -31.19 1.83
C ASP A 116 -1.45 -30.90 2.66
N SER A 117 -2.00 -29.69 2.57
CA SER A 117 -3.22 -29.28 3.26
C SER A 117 -3.87 -28.06 2.63
N THR A 118 -5.13 -27.80 2.97
CA THR A 118 -5.86 -26.63 2.43
C THR A 118 -5.25 -25.31 2.91
N ALA A 119 -4.67 -25.29 4.11
CA ALA A 119 -3.95 -24.14 4.64
C ALA A 119 -2.59 -23.93 3.96
N ASP A 120 -1.93 -25.00 3.53
CA ASP A 120 -0.70 -24.94 2.74
C ASP A 120 -0.98 -24.40 1.33
N ALA A 121 -1.99 -24.97 0.65
CA ALA A 121 -2.48 -24.49 -0.64
C ALA A 121 -2.87 -23.00 -0.59
N ALA A 122 -3.63 -22.58 0.43
CA ALA A 122 -4.04 -21.19 0.58
C ALA A 122 -2.84 -20.25 0.75
N ARG A 123 -1.88 -20.60 1.61
CA ARG A 123 -0.68 -19.77 1.82
C ARG A 123 0.13 -19.67 0.53
N ALA A 124 0.41 -20.81 -0.11
CA ALA A 124 1.22 -20.84 -1.33
C ALA A 124 0.60 -19.98 -2.44
N LEU A 125 -0.71 -20.10 -2.68
CA LEU A 125 -1.41 -19.34 -3.71
C LEU A 125 -1.49 -17.84 -3.38
N LEU A 126 -1.74 -17.48 -2.12
CA LEU A 126 -1.79 -16.08 -1.69
C LEU A 126 -0.42 -15.40 -1.80
N PHE A 127 0.65 -16.08 -1.35
CA PHE A 127 2.00 -15.53 -1.46
C PHE A 127 2.49 -15.46 -2.91
N ALA A 128 2.15 -16.44 -3.74
CA ALA A 128 2.45 -16.37 -5.18
C ALA A 128 1.75 -15.16 -5.82
N GLY A 129 0.46 -14.96 -5.54
CA GLY A 129 -0.28 -13.79 -6.03
C GLY A 129 0.32 -12.47 -5.53
N LEU A 130 0.72 -12.39 -4.25
CA LEU A 130 1.38 -11.20 -3.70
C LEU A 130 2.74 -10.95 -4.38
N ALA A 131 3.51 -11.99 -4.69
CA ALA A 131 4.79 -11.85 -5.38
C ALA A 131 4.64 -11.37 -6.81
N ASP A 132 3.59 -11.81 -7.50
CA ASP A 132 3.32 -11.43 -8.89
C ASP A 132 2.71 -10.02 -9.00
N GLU A 133 1.78 -9.66 -8.11
CA GLU A 133 1.01 -8.41 -8.21
C GLU A 133 1.58 -7.27 -7.35
N HIS A 134 2.23 -7.58 -6.23
CA HIS A 134 2.71 -6.60 -5.25
C HIS A 134 4.13 -6.91 -4.72
N PRO A 135 5.15 -7.07 -5.60
CA PRO A 135 6.49 -7.46 -5.19
C PRO A 135 7.15 -6.47 -4.22
N SER A 136 6.92 -5.16 -4.39
CA SER A 136 7.47 -4.12 -3.51
C SER A 136 7.00 -4.26 -2.06
N VAL A 137 5.76 -4.69 -1.83
CA VAL A 137 5.22 -4.91 -0.47
C VAL A 137 5.93 -6.07 0.22
N LEU A 138 6.22 -7.15 -0.51
CA LEU A 138 6.94 -8.30 0.04
C LEU A 138 8.40 -7.98 0.34
N GLU A 139 9.06 -7.23 -0.55
CA GLU A 139 10.44 -6.77 -0.34
C GLU A 139 10.53 -5.90 0.92
N THR A 140 9.68 -4.89 1.05
CA THR A 140 9.61 -4.03 2.24
C THR A 140 9.28 -4.83 3.49
N TYR A 141 8.31 -5.76 3.43
CA TYR A 141 7.94 -6.59 4.60
C TYR A 141 9.12 -7.44 5.10
N VAL A 142 9.95 -7.98 4.21
CA VAL A 142 11.13 -8.77 4.60
C VAL A 142 12.16 -7.90 5.34
N GLU A 143 12.33 -6.65 4.93
CA GLU A 143 13.21 -5.69 5.60
C GLU A 143 12.67 -5.32 6.98
N VAL A 144 11.41 -4.89 7.07
CA VAL A 144 10.72 -4.56 8.34
C VAL A 144 10.76 -5.73 9.32
N LYS A 145 10.42 -6.93 8.85
CA LYS A 145 10.43 -8.12 9.71
C LYS A 145 11.83 -8.44 10.22
N ARG A 146 12.87 -8.28 9.39
CA ARG A 146 14.26 -8.47 9.82
C ARG A 146 14.62 -7.45 10.90
N GLU A 147 14.26 -6.19 10.74
CA GLU A 147 14.54 -5.16 11.73
C GLU A 147 13.80 -5.42 13.06
N HIS A 148 12.56 -5.87 12.97
CA HIS A 148 11.72 -6.21 14.13
C HIS A 148 12.17 -7.49 14.86
N GLU A 149 12.68 -8.51 14.16
CA GLU A 149 13.23 -9.75 14.77
C GLU A 149 14.68 -9.57 15.27
N THR A 150 15.42 -8.59 14.76
CA THR A 150 16.84 -8.36 15.13
C THR A 150 17.00 -7.31 16.23
N ASP A 151 15.92 -6.85 16.90
CA ASP A 151 16.03 -5.97 18.06
C ASP A 151 16.39 -6.77 19.34
N PRO A 152 17.68 -6.80 19.75
CA PRO A 152 18.12 -7.59 20.90
C PRO A 152 17.59 -7.02 22.22
N LEU A 153 17.11 -5.75 22.21
CA LEU A 153 16.55 -5.10 23.39
C LEU A 153 15.09 -5.54 23.62
N ARG A 154 14.35 -5.88 22.55
CA ARG A 154 12.96 -6.38 22.65
C ARG A 154 12.92 -7.78 23.23
N GLU A 155 13.80 -8.70 22.79
CA GLU A 155 13.99 -10.02 23.44
C GLU A 155 14.37 -9.90 24.92
N ALA A 156 15.20 -8.90 25.27
CA ALA A 156 15.60 -8.65 26.67
C ALA A 156 14.49 -8.01 27.54
N LEU A 157 13.50 -7.35 26.93
CA LEU A 157 12.36 -6.71 27.60
C LEU A 157 11.14 -7.63 27.73
N GLU A 158 10.90 -8.51 26.76
CA GLU A 158 9.79 -9.48 26.77
C GLU A 158 10.13 -10.78 27.53
N GLY A 159 11.41 -11.02 27.82
CA GLY A 159 11.89 -12.14 28.62
C GLY A 159 11.79 -11.95 30.14
N HIS A 160 10.64 -11.58 30.71
CA HIS A 160 10.35 -11.63 32.15
C HIS A 160 8.91 -12.06 32.47
#